data_AF-A0A2P2C0R1-F1
#
_entry.id   AF-A0A2P2C0R1-F1
#
_cell.length_a   1.000
_cell.length_b   1.000
_cell.length_c   1.000
_cell.angle_alpha   90.00
_cell.angle_beta   90.00
_cell.angle_gamma   90.00
#
_symmetry.space_group_name_H-M   'P 1'
#
loop_
_entity.id
_entity.type
_entity.pdbx_description
1 polymer ?
#
loop_
_entity_poly.entity_id
_entity_poly.type
_entity_poly.pdbx_seq_one_letter_code
_entity_poly.pdbx_strand_id
1 'polypeptide(L)'
;MGICGLLALASAVTYWQVRSPASTALVAPGGSFVMCLPSPGAARGMTTSIEEVHNRSDQPVRIVKVELLRATGLRVLGISALNYPARRAFGGFGSWNGFPPRGLPPAWRAAWTRSVPADGAVIPPQAGDEYTGFIIGFAAVRGSGGPLRVTYEDGEGRRGSVLVHTTLLTSPDCHRPFPGSKGASDFR
;
A
#
# COMPACT_ATOMS: atom_id res chain seq x y z
N MET A 1 51.23 -27.73 -45.59
CA MET A 1 50.15 -26.80 -45.21
C MET A 1 49.13 -27.59 -44.40
N GLY A 2 49.18 -27.46 -43.07
CA GLY A 2 48.34 -28.22 -42.14
C GLY A 2 47.24 -27.33 -41.57
N ILE A 3 45.98 -27.77 -41.70
CA ILE A 3 44.80 -27.09 -41.17
C ILE A 3 44.62 -27.57 -39.72
N CYS A 4 44.88 -26.69 -38.77
CA CYS A 4 44.63 -26.92 -37.35
C CYS A 4 43.18 -26.52 -37.05
N GLY A 5 42.29 -27.50 -36.95
CA GLY A 5 40.89 -27.30 -36.56
C GLY A 5 40.74 -27.28 -35.03
N LEU A 6 40.53 -26.10 -34.46
CA LEU A 6 40.15 -25.92 -33.06
C LEU A 6 38.63 -26.07 -32.91
N LEU A 7 38.22 -27.21 -32.36
CA LEU A 7 36.87 -27.46 -31.85
C LEU A 7 36.65 -26.64 -30.57
N ALA A 8 35.89 -25.55 -30.65
CA ALA A 8 35.37 -24.84 -29.48
C ALA A 8 34.06 -25.50 -29.03
N LEU A 9 34.14 -26.34 -27.99
CA LEU A 9 32.97 -26.84 -27.26
C LEU A 9 32.40 -25.70 -26.41
N ALA A 10 31.36 -25.02 -26.92
CA ALA A 10 30.56 -24.11 -26.13
C ALA A 10 29.72 -24.91 -25.13
N SER A 11 30.19 -25.01 -23.88
CA SER A 11 29.39 -25.50 -22.76
C SER A 11 28.23 -24.54 -22.51
N ALA A 12 27.08 -24.83 -23.12
CA ALA A 12 25.82 -24.23 -22.76
C ALA A 12 25.43 -24.72 -21.37
N VAL A 13 25.89 -24.01 -20.33
CA VAL A 13 25.35 -24.18 -18.99
C VAL A 13 23.93 -23.62 -19.03
N THR A 14 22.97 -24.51 -19.28
CA THR A 14 21.55 -24.26 -19.09
C THR A 14 21.35 -24.01 -17.59
N TYR A 15 21.51 -22.76 -17.18
CA TYR A 15 21.05 -22.30 -15.88
C TYR A 15 19.54 -22.46 -15.87
N TRP A 16 19.07 -23.59 -15.37
CA TRP A 16 17.71 -23.74 -14.90
C TRP A 16 17.50 -22.64 -13.87
N GLN A 17 16.87 -21.55 -14.28
CA GLN A 17 16.34 -20.55 -13.36
C GLN A 17 15.25 -21.24 -12.55
N VAL A 18 15.66 -21.89 -11.45
CA VAL A 18 14.75 -22.27 -10.39
C VAL A 18 14.10 -20.97 -9.94
N ARG A 19 12.86 -20.74 -10.36
CA ARG A 19 12.07 -19.60 -9.90
C ARG A 19 11.95 -19.78 -8.39
N SER A 20 12.71 -18.99 -7.63
CA SER A 20 12.54 -18.94 -6.18
C SER A 20 11.06 -18.72 -5.87
N PRO A 21 10.48 -19.45 -4.90
CA PRO A 21 9.08 -19.27 -4.54
C PRO A 21 8.83 -17.80 -4.19
N ALA A 22 7.65 -17.30 -4.57
CA ALA A 22 7.24 -15.95 -4.22
C ALA A 22 7.17 -15.80 -2.69
N SER A 23 7.61 -14.65 -2.17
CA SER A 23 7.55 -14.38 -0.74
C SER A 23 6.11 -14.30 -0.26
N THR A 24 5.88 -14.82 0.95
CA THR A 24 4.61 -14.73 1.70
C THR A 24 4.79 -13.97 3.01
N ALA A 25 5.87 -13.18 3.15
CA ALA A 25 6.21 -12.49 4.40
C ALA A 25 5.18 -11.43 4.80
N LEU A 26 4.60 -10.72 3.83
CA LEU A 26 3.49 -9.79 4.11
C LEU A 26 2.14 -10.47 3.91
N VAL A 27 1.19 -10.11 4.77
CA VAL A 27 -0.24 -10.41 4.60
C VAL A 27 -1.07 -9.14 4.82
N ALA A 28 -2.24 -9.10 4.20
CA ALA A 28 -3.27 -8.09 4.47
C ALA A 28 -4.51 -8.82 4.98
N PRO A 29 -4.71 -8.95 6.30
CA PRO A 29 -5.80 -9.75 6.87
C PRO A 29 -7.17 -9.10 6.73
N GLY A 30 -7.23 -7.81 6.41
CA GLY A 30 -8.45 -7.03 6.29
C GLY A 30 -9.42 -7.54 5.22
N GLY A 31 -10.71 -7.27 5.44
CA GLY A 31 -11.78 -7.55 4.50
C GLY A 31 -11.77 -6.65 3.26
N SER A 32 -12.76 -6.86 2.38
CA SER A 32 -13.02 -5.93 1.27
C SER A 32 -13.88 -4.76 1.75
N PHE A 33 -13.41 -3.53 1.56
CA PHE A 33 -14.11 -2.32 1.99
C PHE A 33 -14.26 -1.31 0.85
N VAL A 34 -15.35 -0.54 0.89
CA VAL A 34 -15.56 0.62 0.01
C VAL A 34 -15.68 1.86 0.87
N MET A 35 -14.82 2.85 0.64
CA MET A 35 -14.86 4.14 1.34
C MET A 35 -15.35 5.22 0.38
N CYS A 36 -16.50 5.82 0.68
CA CYS A 36 -17.02 6.98 -0.06
C CYS A 36 -16.61 8.27 0.67
N LEU A 37 -15.77 9.09 0.04
CA LEU A 37 -15.22 10.29 0.63
C LEU A 37 -15.75 11.55 -0.07
N PRO A 38 -16.38 12.49 0.65
CA PRO A 38 -16.76 13.77 0.07
C PRO A 38 -15.48 14.54 -0.28
N SER A 39 -15.35 14.93 -1.53
CA SER A 39 -14.22 15.78 -1.94
C SER A 39 -14.61 17.26 -1.86
N PRO A 40 -13.83 18.10 -1.17
CA PRO A 40 -13.98 19.56 -1.23
C PRO A 40 -13.49 20.15 -2.57
N GLY A 41 -12.98 19.32 -3.50
CA GLY A 41 -12.49 19.71 -4.82
C GLY A 41 -11.05 19.29 -5.09
N ALA A 42 -10.69 19.20 -6.38
CA ALA A 42 -9.38 18.68 -6.82
C ALA A 42 -8.17 19.54 -6.40
N ALA A 43 -8.35 20.83 -6.13
CA ALA A 43 -7.24 21.75 -5.87
C ALA A 43 -6.57 21.55 -4.50
N ARG A 44 -7.33 21.17 -3.47
CA ARG A 44 -6.82 21.05 -2.09
C ARG A 44 -6.28 19.65 -1.78
N GLY A 45 -6.72 18.64 -2.53
CA GLY A 45 -6.43 17.25 -2.22
C GLY A 45 -7.11 16.78 -0.91
N MET A 46 -7.08 15.48 -0.73
CA MET A 46 -7.62 14.76 0.42
C MET A 46 -6.61 13.71 0.87
N THR A 47 -6.61 13.42 2.15
CA THR A 47 -5.81 12.35 2.76
C THR A 47 -6.74 11.33 3.41
N THR A 48 -6.47 10.04 3.24
CA THR A 48 -7.17 8.92 3.91
C THR A 48 -6.17 7.83 4.27
N SER A 49 -6.40 7.02 5.30
CA SER A 49 -5.68 5.74 5.45
C SER A 49 -6.37 4.60 4.74
N ILE A 50 -5.55 3.62 4.37
CA ILE A 50 -5.92 2.25 4.10
C ILE A 50 -5.02 1.39 5.01
N GLU A 51 -5.60 0.47 5.76
CA GLU A 51 -4.93 -0.17 6.89
C GLU A 51 -4.57 -1.65 6.65
N GLU A 52 -3.81 -2.18 7.60
CA GLU A 52 -3.57 -3.62 7.85
C GLU A 52 -2.67 -4.35 6.85
N VAL A 53 -1.39 -3.99 6.81
CA VAL A 53 -0.35 -4.93 6.33
C VAL A 53 0.52 -5.39 7.50
N HIS A 54 0.66 -6.71 7.60
CA HIS A 54 1.37 -7.40 8.66
C HIS A 54 2.58 -8.13 8.08
N ASN A 55 3.74 -7.97 8.70
CA ASN A 55 4.92 -8.78 8.40
C ASN A 55 4.98 -9.99 9.33
N ARG A 56 4.68 -11.17 8.80
CA ARG A 56 4.69 -12.45 9.51
C ARG A 56 6.06 -13.13 9.54
N SER A 57 7.05 -12.57 8.84
CA SER A 57 8.41 -13.08 8.90
C SER A 57 9.14 -12.56 10.14
N ASP A 58 10.25 -13.22 10.47
CA ASP A 58 11.19 -12.83 11.52
C ASP A 58 12.21 -11.77 11.04
N GLN A 59 12.18 -11.42 9.75
CA GLN A 59 13.06 -10.44 9.12
C GLN A 59 12.28 -9.18 8.68
N PRO A 60 12.92 -8.01 8.62
CA PRO A 60 12.29 -6.84 8.03
C PRO A 60 11.99 -7.06 6.54
N VAL A 61 10.89 -6.47 6.08
CA VAL A 61 10.49 -6.46 4.68
C VAL A 61 10.64 -5.05 4.12
N ARG A 62 11.21 -4.92 2.92
CA ARG A 62 11.31 -3.65 2.22
C ARG A 62 10.21 -3.53 1.17
N ILE A 63 9.46 -2.43 1.23
CA ILE A 63 8.47 -2.10 0.21
C ILE A 63 9.21 -1.62 -1.04
N VAL A 64 8.91 -2.26 -2.16
CA VAL A 64 9.44 -1.91 -3.48
C VAL A 64 8.55 -0.88 -4.15
N LYS A 65 7.24 -1.09 -4.08
CA LYS A 65 6.25 -0.19 -4.70
C LYS A 65 4.91 -0.31 -4.00
N VAL A 66 4.23 0.82 -3.82
CA VAL A 66 2.81 0.88 -3.46
C VAL A 66 2.02 1.59 -4.55
N GLU A 67 0.94 0.95 -4.99
CA GLU A 67 0.13 1.46 -6.10
C GLU A 67 -1.36 1.32 -5.80
N LEU A 68 -2.10 2.43 -5.93
CA LEU A 68 -3.55 2.40 -5.93
C LEU A 68 -4.02 2.01 -7.33
N LEU A 69 -4.48 0.76 -7.48
CA LEU A 69 -4.88 0.23 -8.79
C LEU A 69 -6.17 0.87 -9.28
N ARG A 70 -6.43 0.76 -10.59
CA ARG A 70 -7.71 1.17 -11.22
C ARG A 70 -8.13 2.62 -10.89
N ALA A 71 -7.16 3.50 -10.63
CA ALA A 71 -7.42 4.90 -10.34
C ALA A 71 -8.06 5.59 -11.56
N THR A 72 -9.33 5.99 -11.42
CA THR A 72 -10.12 6.63 -12.48
C THR A 72 -10.67 7.95 -11.96
N GLY A 73 -10.41 9.06 -12.65
CA GLY A 73 -10.81 10.40 -12.17
C GLY A 73 -10.12 10.83 -10.87
N LEU A 74 -9.08 10.10 -10.44
CA LEU A 74 -8.35 10.32 -9.21
C LEU A 74 -6.85 10.49 -9.52
N ARG A 75 -6.26 11.59 -9.08
CA ARG A 75 -4.81 11.82 -9.14
C ARG A 75 -4.19 11.55 -7.78
N VAL A 76 -3.38 10.51 -7.68
CA VAL A 76 -2.63 10.22 -6.45
C VAL A 76 -1.53 11.28 -6.27
N LEU A 77 -1.50 11.91 -5.10
CA LEU A 77 -0.52 12.95 -4.74
C LEU A 77 0.69 12.34 -4.03
N GLY A 78 0.49 11.23 -3.31
CA GLY A 78 1.53 10.47 -2.66
C GLY A 78 0.94 9.38 -1.77
N ILE A 79 1.77 8.40 -1.43
CA ILE A 79 1.43 7.33 -0.49
C ILE A 79 2.55 7.25 0.53
N SER A 80 2.18 7.32 1.81
CA SER A 80 3.10 7.19 2.93
C SER A 80 2.81 5.90 3.70
N ALA A 81 3.84 5.26 4.25
CA ALA A 81 3.69 4.17 5.19
C ALA A 81 3.88 4.68 6.62
N LEU A 82 3.15 4.08 7.56
CA LEU A 82 3.33 4.30 8.98
C LEU A 82 3.16 3.00 9.74
N ASN A 83 4.18 2.63 10.52
CA ASN A 83 4.05 1.58 11.52
C ASN A 83 3.48 2.15 12.83
N TYR A 84 2.51 1.46 13.43
CA TYR A 84 1.95 1.83 14.72
C TYR A 84 1.35 0.63 15.47
N PRO A 85 1.26 0.70 16.82
CA PRO A 85 0.62 -0.33 17.63
C PRO A 85 -0.91 -0.26 17.52
N ALA A 86 -1.61 -1.39 17.31
CA ALA A 86 -3.07 -1.43 17.21
C ALA A 86 -3.81 -0.85 18.41
N ARG A 87 -3.20 -0.94 19.61
CA ARG A 87 -3.79 -0.43 20.86
C ARG A 87 -3.89 1.09 20.91
N ARG A 88 -3.18 1.80 20.03
CA ARG A 88 -3.43 3.22 19.80
C ARG A 88 -4.35 3.30 18.60
N ALA A 89 -5.55 3.86 18.81
CA ALA A 89 -6.51 4.14 17.77
C ALA A 89 -5.92 5.10 16.73
N PHE A 90 -5.14 4.53 15.83
CA PHE A 90 -4.84 5.04 14.51
C PHE A 90 -5.67 4.25 13.47
N GLY A 91 -6.58 3.38 13.95
CA GLY A 91 -7.54 2.58 13.17
C GLY A 91 -8.67 3.40 12.56
N GLY A 92 -8.33 4.49 11.91
CA GLY A 92 -9.27 5.49 11.45
C GLY A 92 -8.54 6.77 11.15
N PHE A 93 -7.49 6.66 10.34
CA PHE A 93 -7.02 7.82 9.62
C PHE A 93 -8.14 8.19 8.63
N GLY A 94 -9.18 8.86 9.16
CA GLY A 94 -10.37 9.25 8.44
C GLY A 94 -9.99 10.19 7.31
N SER A 95 -10.97 10.81 6.68
CA SER A 95 -10.65 11.71 5.58
C SER A 95 -10.35 13.11 6.08
N TRP A 96 -9.22 13.67 5.67
CA TRP A 96 -8.86 15.06 5.93
C TRP A 96 -8.63 15.84 4.66
N ASN A 97 -8.92 17.13 4.77
CA ASN A 97 -8.62 18.10 3.73
C ASN A 97 -7.11 18.34 3.64
N GLY A 98 -6.57 18.34 2.42
CA GLY A 98 -5.16 18.58 2.17
C GLY A 98 -4.35 17.31 1.95
N PHE A 99 -3.25 17.45 1.22
CA PHE A 99 -2.10 16.56 1.28
C PHE A 99 -0.81 17.40 1.21
N PRO A 100 -0.03 17.55 2.29
CA PRO A 100 -0.27 17.01 3.64
C PRO A 100 -1.60 17.48 4.27
N PRO A 101 -2.22 16.67 5.15
CA PRO A 101 -3.47 17.01 5.81
C PRO A 101 -3.31 18.23 6.74
N ARG A 102 -4.32 19.10 6.77
CA ARG A 102 -4.35 20.28 7.64
C ARG A 102 -5.29 20.08 8.82
N GLY A 103 -5.04 20.80 9.92
CA GLY A 103 -5.93 20.79 11.08
C GLY A 103 -5.96 19.46 11.85
N LEU A 104 -4.94 18.61 11.70
CA LEU A 104 -4.85 17.36 12.45
C LEU A 104 -4.78 17.64 13.97
N PRO A 105 -5.50 16.86 14.79
CA PRO A 105 -5.29 16.79 16.23
C PRO A 105 -3.81 16.51 16.57
N PRO A 106 -3.29 16.97 17.73
CA PRO A 106 -1.87 16.81 18.08
C PRO A 106 -1.33 15.39 17.96
N ALA A 107 -2.06 14.39 18.45
CA ALA A 107 -1.66 12.98 18.37
C ALA A 107 -1.53 12.48 16.92
N TRP A 108 -2.42 12.91 16.03
CA TRP A 108 -2.43 12.52 14.63
C TRP A 108 -1.37 13.26 13.83
N ARG A 109 -1.14 14.53 14.15
CA ARG A 109 -0.04 15.31 13.58
C ARG A 109 1.30 14.66 13.90
N ALA A 110 1.52 14.29 15.18
CA ALA A 110 2.74 13.63 15.59
C ALA A 110 2.96 12.30 14.85
N ALA A 111 1.89 11.57 14.56
CA ALA A 111 1.98 10.32 13.83
C ALA A 111 2.16 10.51 12.31
N TRP A 112 1.51 11.50 11.71
CA TRP A 112 1.80 11.92 10.33
C TRP A 112 3.28 12.31 10.15
N THR A 113 3.86 13.06 11.09
CA THR A 113 5.28 13.45 11.05
C THR A 113 6.24 12.25 11.10
N ARG A 114 5.80 11.10 11.64
CA ARG A 114 6.59 9.85 11.64
C ARG A 114 6.37 9.01 10.38
N SER A 115 5.40 9.36 9.55
CA SER A 115 5.18 8.63 8.30
C SER A 115 6.35 8.86 7.34
N VAL A 116 6.63 7.84 6.55
CA VAL A 116 7.69 7.86 5.53
C VAL A 116 7.05 7.62 4.16
N PRO A 117 7.69 8.02 3.04
CA PRO A 117 7.25 7.59 1.72
C PRO A 117 7.09 6.06 1.69
N ALA A 118 6.00 5.56 1.09
CA ALA A 118 5.71 4.13 1.13
C ALA A 118 6.71 3.32 0.30
N ASP A 119 7.12 3.84 -0.86
CA ASP A 119 8.18 3.23 -1.67
C ASP A 119 9.51 3.31 -0.93
N GLY A 120 10.15 2.16 -0.72
CA GLY A 120 11.38 2.05 0.07
C GLY A 120 11.18 1.95 1.58
N ALA A 121 9.94 2.06 2.08
CA ALA A 121 9.67 1.87 3.50
C ALA A 121 10.05 0.46 3.98
N VAL A 122 10.51 0.36 5.22
CA VAL A 122 10.82 -0.93 5.86
C VAL A 122 9.73 -1.25 6.87
N ILE A 123 9.11 -2.42 6.71
CA ILE A 123 8.14 -2.98 7.64
C ILE A 123 8.89 -3.96 8.55
N PRO A 124 9.05 -3.66 9.86
CA PRO A 124 9.72 -4.57 10.78
C PRO A 124 8.90 -5.86 10.96
N PRO A 125 9.50 -6.95 11.49
CA PRO A 125 8.76 -8.10 11.98
C PRO A 125 7.63 -7.66 12.91
N GLN A 126 6.47 -8.31 12.83
CA GLN A 126 5.35 -7.97 13.70
C GLN A 126 5.70 -8.26 15.17
N ALA A 127 5.67 -7.21 16.00
CA ALA A 127 5.81 -7.30 17.46
C ALA A 127 4.45 -7.06 18.12
N GLY A 128 3.81 -8.14 18.62
CA GLY A 128 2.50 -8.06 19.25
C GLY A 128 1.41 -7.57 18.29
N ASP A 129 0.70 -6.51 18.67
CA ASP A 129 -0.44 -5.96 17.93
C ASP A 129 -0.03 -4.85 16.93
N GLU A 130 1.24 -4.76 16.53
CA GLU A 130 1.69 -3.75 15.55
C GLU A 130 1.28 -4.09 14.12
N TYR A 131 0.94 -3.06 13.34
CA TYR A 131 0.73 -3.20 11.90
C TYR A 131 1.12 -1.93 11.15
N THR A 132 1.34 -2.06 9.84
CA THR A 132 1.64 -0.93 8.96
C THR A 132 0.38 -0.50 8.23
N GLY A 133 0.04 0.78 8.35
CA GLY A 133 -0.98 1.44 7.55
C GLY A 133 -0.36 2.26 6.42
N PHE A 134 -1.15 2.48 5.36
CA PHE A 134 -0.81 3.34 4.24
C PHE A 134 -1.69 4.58 4.24
N ILE A 135 -1.08 5.75 4.15
CA ILE A 135 -1.78 7.02 4.08
C ILE A 135 -1.71 7.54 2.65
N ILE A 136 -2.86 7.71 2.02
CA ILE A 136 -2.99 8.06 0.61
C ILE A 136 -3.46 9.50 0.50
N GLY A 137 -2.64 10.32 -0.16
CA GLY A 137 -3.01 11.62 -0.68
C GLY A 137 -3.58 11.51 -2.07
N PHE A 138 -4.71 12.14 -2.33
CA PHE A 138 -5.29 12.18 -3.67
C PHE A 138 -6.00 13.50 -3.97
N ALA A 139 -6.18 13.82 -5.24
CA ALA A 139 -6.93 14.96 -5.74
C ALA A 139 -7.95 14.51 -6.78
N ALA A 140 -9.23 14.80 -6.51
CA ALA A 140 -10.36 14.47 -7.38
C ALA A 140 -11.59 15.30 -6.98
N VAL A 141 -12.59 15.44 -7.85
CA VAL A 141 -13.96 15.85 -7.46
C VAL A 141 -14.86 14.61 -7.42
N ARG A 142 -14.83 13.84 -8.52
CA ARG A 142 -15.42 12.51 -8.64
C ARG A 142 -14.34 11.54 -9.11
N GLY A 143 -14.26 10.34 -8.53
CA GLY A 143 -13.29 9.35 -8.93
C GLY A 143 -13.31 8.10 -8.08
N SER A 144 -12.52 7.11 -8.49
CA SER A 144 -12.36 5.85 -7.78
C SER A 144 -10.92 5.34 -7.87
N GLY A 145 -10.54 4.45 -6.97
CA GLY A 145 -9.27 3.73 -7.03
C GLY A 145 -9.22 2.62 -5.98
N GLY A 146 -8.52 1.54 -6.25
CA GLY A 146 -8.43 0.37 -5.40
C GLY A 146 -8.49 -0.93 -6.21
N PRO A 147 -8.00 -2.06 -5.67
CA PRO A 147 -7.33 -2.20 -4.37
C PRO A 147 -5.94 -1.54 -4.34
N LEU A 148 -5.36 -1.42 -3.14
CA LEU A 148 -3.97 -0.99 -2.97
C LEU A 148 -3.06 -2.21 -3.15
N ARG A 149 -2.13 -2.17 -4.10
CA ARG A 149 -1.10 -3.20 -4.28
C ARG A 149 0.17 -2.77 -3.56
N VAL A 150 0.68 -3.63 -2.70
CA VAL A 150 1.98 -3.48 -2.04
C VAL A 150 2.91 -4.57 -2.58
N THR A 151 3.91 -4.17 -3.35
CA THR A 151 4.99 -5.05 -3.83
C THR A 151 6.19 -4.88 -2.92
N TYR A 152 6.82 -5.98 -2.53
CA TYR A 152 7.86 -6.00 -1.51
C TYR A 152 8.94 -7.04 -1.79
N GLU A 153 10.03 -6.91 -1.04
CA GLU A 153 11.17 -7.84 -0.99
C GLU A 153 11.44 -8.20 0.48
N ASP A 154 11.51 -9.50 0.78
CA ASP A 154 11.80 -9.98 2.13
C ASP A 154 13.31 -10.00 2.44
N GLY A 155 13.67 -10.34 3.69
CA GLY A 155 15.07 -10.41 4.13
C GLY A 155 15.93 -11.43 3.36
N GLU A 156 15.33 -12.35 2.60
CA GLU A 156 16.02 -13.33 1.75
C GLU A 156 16.12 -12.85 0.29
N GLY A 157 15.64 -11.65 -0.03
CA GLY A 157 15.62 -11.10 -1.38
C GLY A 157 14.51 -11.66 -2.27
N ARG A 158 13.56 -12.44 -1.71
CA ARG A 158 12.41 -12.94 -2.49
C ARG A 158 11.37 -11.84 -2.62
N ARG A 159 10.77 -11.77 -3.81
CA ARG A 159 9.71 -10.79 -4.09
C ARG A 159 8.33 -11.36 -3.79
N GLY A 160 7.46 -10.51 -3.25
CA GLY A 160 6.06 -10.81 -3.02
C GLY A 160 5.17 -9.62 -3.35
N SER A 161 3.86 -9.85 -3.35
CA SER A 161 2.86 -8.80 -3.45
C SER A 161 1.65 -9.15 -2.60
N VAL A 162 1.11 -8.15 -1.90
CA VAL A 162 -0.21 -8.24 -1.24
C VAL A 162 -1.16 -7.21 -1.83
N LEU A 163 -2.45 -7.52 -1.77
CA LEU A 163 -3.53 -6.59 -2.10
C LEU A 163 -4.26 -6.24 -0.82
N VAL A 164 -4.36 -4.94 -0.53
CA VAL A 164 -5.28 -4.44 0.49
C VAL A 164 -6.58 -4.07 -0.21
N HIS A 165 -7.64 -4.81 0.10
CA HIS A 165 -8.90 -4.81 -0.63
C HIS A 165 -9.83 -3.63 -0.29
N THR A 166 -9.26 -2.43 -0.24
CA THR A 166 -10.01 -1.20 -0.02
C THR A 166 -10.16 -0.43 -1.32
N THR A 167 -11.41 -0.10 -1.67
CA THR A 167 -11.76 0.77 -2.80
C THR A 167 -12.11 2.16 -2.28
N LEU A 168 -11.38 3.16 -2.73
CA LEU A 168 -11.67 4.57 -2.57
C LEU A 168 -12.66 5.00 -3.65
N LEU A 169 -13.75 5.62 -3.23
CA LEU A 169 -14.68 6.36 -4.05
C LEU A 169 -14.72 7.80 -3.53
N THR A 170 -14.78 8.77 -4.43
CA THR A 170 -14.95 10.16 -4.05
C THR A 170 -15.98 10.83 -4.94
N SER A 171 -16.87 11.60 -4.31
CA SER A 171 -17.99 12.29 -4.96
C SER A 171 -18.54 13.36 -4.02
N PRO A 172 -19.08 14.49 -4.52
CA PRO A 172 -19.89 15.41 -3.71
C PRO A 172 -21.09 14.75 -3.04
N ASP A 173 -21.59 13.65 -3.63
CA ASP A 173 -22.77 12.91 -3.16
C ASP A 173 -22.42 11.92 -2.02
N CYS A 174 -21.15 11.81 -1.63
CA CYS A 174 -20.78 11.03 -0.45
C CYS A 174 -21.27 11.77 0.81
N HIS A 175 -22.32 11.27 1.45
CA HIS A 175 -22.85 11.81 2.70
C HIS A 175 -22.43 10.97 3.91
N ARG A 176 -22.36 11.60 5.10
CA ARG A 176 -22.07 10.93 6.38
C ARG A 176 -23.16 9.89 6.73
N PRO A 177 -22.89 8.91 7.61
CA PRO A 177 -21.64 8.68 8.34
C PRO A 177 -20.62 7.98 7.44
N PHE A 178 -19.36 8.43 7.48
CA PHE A 178 -18.25 7.73 6.84
C PHE A 178 -18.17 6.32 7.42
N PRO A 179 -18.59 5.25 6.72
CA PRO A 179 -18.51 3.95 7.30
C PRO A 179 -17.08 3.46 7.07
N GLY A 180 -16.28 3.44 8.13
CA GLY A 180 -15.45 2.26 8.32
C GLY A 180 -16.42 1.08 8.43
N SER A 181 -16.43 0.18 7.45
CA SER A 181 -17.30 -0.99 7.32
C SER A 181 -18.81 -0.75 7.08
N LYS A 182 -19.20 -0.53 5.82
CA LYS A 182 -20.43 -1.14 5.30
C LYS A 182 -20.02 -2.15 4.26
N GLY A 183 -20.41 -3.41 4.44
CA GLY A 183 -20.17 -4.48 3.49
C GLY A 183 -20.67 -4.09 2.10
N ALA A 184 -20.02 -4.61 1.06
CA ALA A 184 -20.28 -4.30 -0.35
C ALA A 184 -21.71 -4.62 -0.86
N SER A 185 -22.68 -4.91 0.02
CA SER A 185 -24.05 -5.31 -0.32
C SER A 185 -25.00 -4.14 -0.64
N ASP A 186 -24.68 -2.91 -0.24
CA ASP A 186 -25.66 -1.80 -0.26
C ASP A 186 -25.54 -0.88 -1.48
N PHE A 187 -24.69 -1.21 -2.46
CA PHE A 187 -24.60 -0.50 -3.74
C PHE A 187 -25.02 -1.43 -4.88
N ARG A 188 -26.34 -1.59 -5.07
CA ARG A 188 -26.95 -2.12 -6.29
C ARG A 188 -27.98 -1.13 -6.82
#